data_AF-A0A951QJN8-F1
#
_entry.id   AF-A0A951QJN8-F1
#
_cell.length_a   1.000
_cell.length_b   1.000
_cell.length_c   1.000
_cell.angle_alpha   90.00
_cell.angle_beta   90.00
_cell.angle_gamma   90.00
#
_symmetry.space_group_name_H-M   'P 1'
#
loop_
_entity.id
_entity.type
_entity.pdbx_description
1 polymer ?
#
loop_
_entity_poly.entity_id
_entity_poly.type
_entity_poly.pdbx_seq_one_letter_code
_entity_poly.pdbx_strand_id
1 'polypeptide(L)'
;MSGTDAHPRVFIKNTRSATANLVKAEFDRGGELQCLLLRYIQALFTQVSESAACNRLHSIEERLARWLLMVQDCLQTSEFPMTQEYIAQMLGSRRSGVTVAAFANIRIKPVRSMSK
;
A
#
# COMPACT_ATOMS: atom_id res chain seq x y z
N MET A 1 52.70 -2.90 -20.18
CA MET A 1 51.69 -1.94 -20.67
C MET A 1 50.87 -2.69 -21.72
N SER A 2 49.61 -3.11 -21.55
CA SER A 2 48.63 -2.91 -20.48
C SER A 2 47.57 -4.00 -20.74
N GLY A 3 47.40 -4.94 -19.80
CA GLY A 3 46.31 -5.91 -19.87
C GLY A 3 45.01 -5.21 -19.49
N THR A 4 44.11 -5.04 -20.45
CA THR A 4 42.80 -4.45 -20.20
C THR A 4 41.89 -5.49 -19.56
N ASP A 5 41.68 -5.32 -18.26
CA ASP A 5 40.69 -6.02 -17.44
C ASP A 5 39.31 -6.00 -18.09
N ALA A 6 38.86 -7.16 -18.55
CA ALA A 6 37.49 -7.39 -18.98
C ALA A 6 36.59 -7.51 -17.74
N HIS A 7 36.10 -6.37 -17.25
CA HIS A 7 35.01 -6.36 -16.27
C HIS A 7 33.74 -6.95 -16.90
N PRO A 8 33.13 -8.03 -16.33
CA PRO A 8 31.88 -8.56 -16.83
C PRO A 8 30.77 -7.55 -16.51
N ARG A 9 30.31 -6.83 -17.52
CA ARG A 9 29.10 -6.03 -17.45
C ARG A 9 27.92 -6.98 -17.31
N VAL A 10 27.47 -7.19 -16.08
CA VAL A 10 26.15 -7.78 -15.80
C VAL A 10 25.11 -6.86 -16.45
N PHE A 11 24.62 -7.28 -17.61
CA PHE A 11 23.52 -6.64 -18.29
C PHE A 11 22.24 -6.86 -17.48
N ILE A 12 21.94 -5.95 -16.56
CA ILE A 12 20.60 -5.87 -15.94
C ILE A 12 19.65 -5.27 -16.99
N LYS A 13 19.24 -6.09 -17.96
CA LYS A 13 18.10 -5.80 -18.83
C LYS A 13 16.90 -6.61 -18.34
N ASN A 14 15.88 -5.88 -17.87
CA ASN A 14 14.53 -6.36 -17.56
C ASN A 14 14.32 -7.11 -16.21
N THR A 15 14.77 -6.48 -15.12
CA THR A 15 14.71 -7.03 -13.75
C THR A 15 13.29 -7.37 -13.27
N ARG A 16 12.24 -6.64 -13.67
CA ARG A 16 10.88 -6.84 -13.13
C ARG A 16 10.27 -8.21 -13.50
N SER A 17 10.44 -8.66 -14.74
CA SER A 17 9.92 -9.95 -15.20
C SER A 17 10.79 -11.11 -14.69
N ALA A 18 12.12 -10.93 -14.69
CA ALA A 18 13.04 -11.93 -14.15
C ALA A 18 12.82 -12.19 -12.66
N THR A 19 12.62 -11.14 -11.84
CA THR A 19 12.30 -11.29 -10.42
C THR A 19 10.97 -11.99 -10.18
N ALA A 20 9.93 -11.68 -10.97
CA ALA A 20 8.64 -12.37 -10.86
C ALA A 20 8.76 -13.88 -11.14
N ASN A 21 9.52 -14.25 -12.17
CA ASN A 21 9.77 -15.66 -12.50
C ASN A 21 10.58 -16.38 -11.42
N LEU A 22 11.57 -15.71 -10.81
CA LEU A 22 12.34 -16.25 -9.70
C LEU A 22 11.48 -16.47 -8.46
N VAL A 23 10.66 -15.48 -8.07
CA VAL A 23 9.73 -15.62 -6.93
C VAL A 23 8.72 -16.73 -7.19
N LYS A 24 8.20 -16.84 -8.42
CA LYS A 24 7.30 -17.94 -8.80
C LYS A 24 7.99 -19.30 -8.71
N ALA A 25 9.21 -19.41 -9.23
CA ALA A 25 9.98 -20.65 -9.14
C ALA A 25 10.23 -21.05 -7.68
N GLU A 26 10.63 -20.11 -6.82
CA GLU A 26 10.83 -20.38 -5.39
C GLU A 26 9.52 -20.69 -4.65
N PHE A 27 8.40 -20.09 -5.04
CA PHE A 27 7.07 -20.44 -4.52
C PHE A 27 6.68 -21.87 -4.92
N ASP A 28 6.91 -22.26 -6.17
CA ASP A 28 6.57 -23.59 -6.70
C ASP A 28 7.41 -24.71 -6.06
N ARG A 29 8.56 -24.37 -5.44
CA ARG A 29 9.40 -25.31 -4.67
C ARG A 29 8.81 -25.72 -3.32
N GLY A 30 7.77 -25.04 -2.83
CA GLY A 30 7.03 -25.45 -1.63
C GLY A 30 7.75 -25.23 -0.29
N GLY A 31 8.73 -24.33 -0.24
CA GLY A 31 9.48 -24.01 0.99
C GLY A 31 8.89 -22.88 1.82
N GLU A 32 9.70 -22.33 2.74
CA GLU A 32 9.31 -21.24 3.66
C GLU A 32 8.70 -20.02 2.95
N LEU A 33 9.21 -19.67 1.77
CA LEU A 33 8.65 -18.57 0.97
C LEU A 33 7.19 -18.82 0.60
N GLN A 34 6.85 -20.05 0.20
CA GLN A 34 5.47 -20.45 -0.12
C GLN A 34 4.58 -20.33 1.12
N CYS A 35 5.01 -20.87 2.25
CA CYS A 35 4.26 -20.79 3.51
C CYS A 35 4.03 -19.34 3.95
N LEU A 36 5.06 -18.49 3.89
CA LEU A 36 4.96 -17.08 4.23
C LEU A 36 3.97 -16.34 3.31
N LEU A 37 4.09 -16.55 2.00
CA LEU A 37 3.20 -15.92 1.02
C LEU A 37 1.75 -16.39 1.17
N LEU A 38 1.51 -17.68 1.42
CA LEU A 38 0.16 -18.20 1.66
C LEU A 38 -0.45 -17.62 2.94
N ARG A 39 0.32 -17.52 4.04
CA ARG A 39 -0.13 -16.86 5.28
C ARG A 39 -0.44 -15.38 5.06
N TYR A 40 0.42 -14.68 4.31
CA TYR A 40 0.18 -13.29 3.94
C TYR A 40 -1.10 -13.13 3.11
N ILE A 41 -1.31 -13.99 2.11
CA ILE A 41 -2.53 -13.98 1.29
C ILE A 41 -3.77 -14.21 2.17
N GLN A 42 -3.71 -15.16 3.12
CA GLN A 42 -4.82 -15.41 4.04
C GLN A 42 -5.12 -14.19 4.94
N ALA A 43 -4.09 -13.55 5.49
CA ALA A 43 -4.24 -12.31 6.25
C ALA A 43 -4.84 -11.19 5.40
N LEU A 44 -4.37 -11.04 4.17
CA LEU A 44 -4.88 -10.07 3.20
C LEU A 44 -6.36 -10.32 2.87
N PHE A 45 -6.76 -11.57 2.62
CA PHE A 45 -8.17 -11.91 2.39
C PHE A 45 -9.05 -11.56 3.60
N THR A 46 -8.53 -11.78 4.81
CA THR A 46 -9.23 -11.42 6.05
C THR A 46 -9.42 -9.90 6.13
N GLN A 47 -8.35 -9.13 5.87
CA GLN A 47 -8.39 -7.67 5.85
C GLN A 47 -9.36 -7.12 4.79
N VAL A 48 -9.39 -7.71 3.59
CA VAL A 48 -10.33 -7.32 2.53
C VAL A 48 -11.77 -7.61 2.95
N SER A 49 -12.02 -8.78 3.55
CA SER A 49 -13.35 -9.16 4.05
C SER A 49 -13.82 -8.25 5.18
N GLU A 50 -12.93 -7.92 6.12
CA GLU A 50 -13.20 -6.97 7.20
C GLU A 50 -13.48 -5.57 6.64
N SER A 51 -12.70 -5.10 5.65
CA SER A 51 -12.94 -3.83 4.98
C SER A 51 -14.33 -3.78 4.33
N ALA A 52 -14.74 -4.86 3.65
CA ALA A 52 -16.08 -4.96 3.06
C ALA A 52 -17.19 -4.95 4.12
N ALA A 53 -17.03 -5.67 5.24
CA ALA A 53 -17.97 -5.65 6.35
C ALA A 53 -18.05 -4.25 7.00
N CYS A 54 -16.90 -3.61 7.22
CA CYS A 54 -16.80 -2.24 7.73
C CYS A 54 -17.46 -1.25 6.79
N ASN A 55 -17.35 -1.43 5.48
CA ASN A 55 -18.03 -0.56 4.50
C ASN A 55 -19.56 -0.61 4.63
N ARG A 56 -20.12 -1.72 5.12
CA ARG A 56 -21.55 -1.88 5.36
C ARG A 56 -21.99 -1.44 6.76
N LEU A 57 -21.15 -1.67 7.76
CA LEU A 57 -21.53 -1.54 9.18
C LEU A 57 -21.06 -0.24 9.83
N HIS A 58 -20.04 0.42 9.29
CA HIS A 58 -19.39 1.56 9.93
C HIS A 58 -19.61 2.87 9.18
N SER A 59 -19.64 3.96 9.94
CA SER A 59 -19.69 5.32 9.40
C SER A 59 -18.41 5.63 8.61
N ILE A 60 -18.46 6.68 7.80
CA ILE A 60 -17.29 7.15 7.06
C ILE A 60 -16.16 7.61 8.00
N GLU A 61 -16.48 8.07 9.22
CA GLU A 61 -15.49 8.51 10.21
C GLU A 61 -14.73 7.32 10.78
N GLU A 62 -15.43 6.24 11.13
CA GLU A 62 -14.82 5.01 11.66
C GLU A 62 -13.94 4.32 10.60
N ARG A 63 -14.37 4.35 9.34
CA ARG A 63 -13.59 3.83 8.21
C ARG A 63 -12.35 4.68 7.94
N LEU A 64 -12.48 6.00 8.02
CA LEU A 64 -11.36 6.94 7.90
C LEU A 64 -10.33 6.76 9.03
N ALA A 65 -10.78 6.60 10.28
CA ALA A 65 -9.91 6.36 11.42
C ALA A 65 -9.10 5.05 11.26
N ARG A 66 -9.76 3.95 10.91
CA ARG A 66 -9.09 2.66 10.63
C ARG A 66 -8.06 2.79 9.51
N TRP A 67 -8.42 3.43 8.41
CA TRP A 67 -7.52 3.60 7.27
C TRP A 67 -6.29 4.44 7.63
N LEU A 68 -6.45 5.52 8.40
CA LEU A 68 -5.32 6.34 8.84
C LEU A 68 -4.36 5.57 9.76
N LEU A 69 -4.87 4.73 10.65
CA LEU A 69 -4.03 3.85 11.49
C LEU A 69 -3.24 2.86 10.64
N MET A 70 -3.89 2.21 9.67
CA MET A 70 -3.20 1.28 8.76
C MET A 70 -2.10 1.97 7.94
N VAL A 71 -2.35 3.18 7.45
CA VAL A 71 -1.35 3.94 6.69
C VAL A 71 -0.19 4.37 7.58
N GLN A 72 -0.46 4.71 8.85
CA GLN A 72 0.57 4.97 9.85
C GLN A 72 1.43 3.74 10.13
N ASP A 73 0.82 2.57 10.31
CA ASP A 73 1.55 1.33 10.53
C ASP A 73 2.47 0.98 9.34
N CYS A 74 1.98 1.23 8.11
CA CYS A 74 2.74 0.99 6.89
C CYS A 74 3.90 1.97 6.67
N LEU A 75 3.69 3.26 6.97
CA LEU A 75 4.65 4.32 6.63
C LEU A 75 5.50 4.77 7.83
N GLN A 76 5.18 4.29 9.04
CA GLN A 76 5.83 4.67 10.30
C GLN A 76 5.90 6.20 10.52
N THR A 77 4.92 6.94 10.00
CA THR A 77 4.82 8.40 10.12
C THR A 77 3.40 8.82 10.49
N SER A 78 3.28 9.94 11.19
CA SER A 78 1.98 10.53 11.56
C SER A 78 1.53 11.65 10.61
N GLU A 79 2.37 12.05 9.65
CA GLU A 79 2.04 13.11 8.69
C GLU A 79 2.04 12.54 7.27
N PHE A 80 0.92 12.77 6.56
CA PHE A 80 0.73 12.30 5.19
C PHE A 80 0.28 13.44 4.29
N PRO A 81 1.01 13.75 3.20
CA PRO A 81 0.54 14.68 2.20
C PRO A 81 -0.48 13.98 1.29
N MET A 82 -1.74 13.93 1.71
CA MET A 82 -2.83 13.33 0.94
C MET A 82 -4.01 14.28 0.79
N THR A 83 -4.66 14.25 -0.38
CA THR A 83 -5.86 15.04 -0.66
C THR A 83 -7.12 14.32 -0.18
N GLN A 84 -8.18 15.06 0.11
CA GLN A 84 -9.47 14.50 0.51
C GLN A 84 -10.05 13.60 -0.61
N GLU A 85 -9.79 13.94 -1.87
CA GLU A 85 -10.14 13.13 -3.03
C GLU A 85 -9.42 11.79 -3.05
N TYR A 86 -8.12 11.78 -2.77
CA TYR A 86 -7.35 10.55 -2.71
C TYR A 86 -7.87 9.63 -1.60
N ILE A 87 -8.16 10.20 -0.43
CA ILE A 87 -8.74 9.47 0.70
C ILE A 87 -10.14 8.94 0.34
N ALA A 88 -10.97 9.75 -0.32
CA ALA A 88 -12.29 9.34 -0.77
C ALA A 88 -12.23 8.16 -1.74
N GLN A 89 -11.25 8.15 -2.64
CA GLN A 89 -11.00 7.04 -3.54
C GLN A 89 -10.59 5.77 -2.77
N MET A 90 -9.71 5.89 -1.77
CA MET A 90 -9.29 4.76 -0.93
C MET A 90 -10.43 4.22 -0.06
N LEU A 91 -11.35 5.07 0.36
CA LEU A 91 -12.54 4.71 1.14
C LEU A 91 -13.75 4.39 0.26
N GLY A 92 -13.66 4.41 -1.08
CA GLY A 92 -14.82 4.18 -1.95
C GLY A 92 -16.02 5.09 -1.65
N SER A 93 -15.75 6.32 -1.24
CA SER A 93 -16.77 7.29 -0.80
C SER A 93 -16.74 8.57 -1.65
N ARG A 94 -17.68 9.48 -1.39
CA ARG A 94 -17.66 10.83 -1.97
C ARG A 94 -16.72 11.73 -1.17
N ARG A 95 -16.03 12.66 -1.84
CA ARG A 95 -15.15 13.67 -1.23
C ARG A 95 -15.85 14.45 -0.10
N SER A 96 -17.12 14.79 -0.29
CA SER A 96 -17.92 15.50 0.71
C SER A 96 -18.05 14.71 2.02
N GLY A 97 -18.19 13.38 1.94
CA GLY A 97 -18.25 12.51 3.11
C GLY A 97 -16.94 12.48 3.90
N VAL A 98 -15.80 12.46 3.21
CA VAL A 98 -14.48 12.52 3.87
C VAL A 98 -14.25 13.90 4.49
N THR A 99 -14.70 14.96 3.83
CA THR A 99 -14.62 16.33 4.34
C THR A 99 -15.40 16.45 5.66
N VAL A 100 -16.64 15.97 5.70
CA VAL A 100 -17.47 15.94 6.91
C VAL A 100 -16.80 15.12 8.01
N ALA A 101 -16.27 13.93 7.69
CA ALA A 101 -15.58 13.07 8.64
C ALA A 101 -14.31 13.70 9.24
N ALA A 102 -13.53 14.40 8.41
CA ALA A 102 -12.35 15.12 8.85
C ALA A 102 -12.71 16.26 9.80
N PHE A 103 -13.79 17.00 9.53
CA PHE A 103 -14.26 18.06 10.42
C PHE A 103 -14.90 17.54 11.71
N ALA A 104 -15.49 16.34 11.69
CA ALA A 104 -16.18 15.78 12.84
C ALA A 104 -15.24 15.34 13.97
N ASN A 105 -14.08 14.74 13.66
CA ASN A 105 -13.20 14.20 14.72
C ASN A 105 -11.72 13.92 14.34
N ILE A 106 -11.22 14.32 13.16
CA ILE A 106 -9.87 13.93 12.71
C ILE A 106 -9.09 15.13 12.13
N ARG A 107 -8.06 15.60 12.85
CA ARG A 107 -7.13 16.65 12.34
C ARG A 107 -6.27 16.11 11.20
N ILE A 108 -6.79 16.16 9.98
CA ILE A 108 -6.01 15.99 8.75
C ILE A 108 -5.50 17.37 8.34
N LYS A 109 -4.18 17.58 8.28
CA LYS A 109 -3.63 18.80 7.66
C LYS A 109 -3.91 18.74 6.15
N PRO A 110 -4.65 19.70 5.57
CA PRO A 110 -4.84 19.73 4.14
C PRO A 110 -3.50 20.01 3.45
N VAL A 111 -3.17 19.23 2.42
CA VAL A 111 -2.09 19.57 1.50
C VAL A 111 -2.48 20.87 0.80
N ARG A 112 -1.83 21.99 1.17
CA ARG A 112 -1.94 23.22 0.41
C ARG A 112 -1.46 22.93 -1.00
N SER A 113 -2.30 23.23 -1.99
CA SER A 113 -1.98 23.10 -3.41
C SER A 113 -0.60 23.71 -3.71
N MET A 114 0.30 22.93 -4.30
CA MET A 114 1.47 23.51 -4.94
C MET A 114 0.99 24.30 -6.15
N SER A 115 0.99 25.64 -6.02
CA SER A 115 0.92 26.53 -7.17
C SER A 115 2.08 26.24 -8.12
N LYS A 116 1.75 25.92 -9.37
CA LYS A 116 2.43 26.46 -10.54
C LYS A 116 1.37 26.99 -11.48
#